data_AF-A0AB33AJ81-F1
#
_entry.id   AF-A0AB33AJ81-F1
#
_cell.length_a   1.000
_cell.length_b   1.000
_cell.length_c   1.000
_cell.angle_alpha   90.00
_cell.angle_beta   90.00
_cell.angle_gamma   90.00
#
_symmetry.space_group_name_H-M   'P 1'
#
loop_
_entity.id
_entity.type
_entity.pdbx_description
1 polymer ?
#
loop_
_entity_poly.entity_id
_entity_poly.type
_entity_poly.pdbx_seq_one_letter_code
_entity_poly.pdbx_strand_id
1 'polypeptide(L)'
;MAAAKDLVPKDGYDRLEYFLKLRLADLGMTQEELAARGGPDPSTLAKVRNRAGQNTPKAATLLNWDDQVGWERGSCAVTLLGDTPREVGVITTGGQITANEKLVRLLRQAGRANNKMSAALTTALAENERLTRQIQAALDTLK
;
A
#
# COMPACT_ATOMS: atom_id res chain seq x y z
N MET A 1 12.17 -19.81 4.41
CA MET A 1 10.76 -20.18 4.10
C MET A 1 10.15 -19.03 3.33
N ALA A 2 9.61 -19.32 2.14
CA ALA A 2 9.22 -18.36 1.12
C ALA A 2 8.05 -17.47 1.57
N ALA A 3 8.27 -16.15 1.62
CA ALA A 3 7.18 -15.19 1.73
C ALA A 3 6.49 -15.11 0.37
N ALA A 4 5.21 -15.47 0.33
CA ALA A 4 4.38 -15.35 -0.83
C ALA A 4 4.45 -13.90 -1.36
N LYS A 5 5.16 -13.73 -2.47
CA LYS A 5 5.09 -12.53 -3.30
C LYS A 5 3.81 -12.72 -4.11
N ASP A 6 2.69 -12.51 -3.41
CA ASP A 6 1.35 -12.99 -3.75
C ASP A 6 0.96 -12.68 -5.19
N LEU A 7 0.47 -13.72 -5.89
CA LEU A 7 -0.12 -13.59 -7.21
C LEU A 7 -1.26 -12.57 -7.15
N VAL A 8 -1.20 -11.54 -8.00
CA VAL A 8 -2.31 -10.60 -8.17
C VAL A 8 -3.58 -11.42 -8.41
N PRO A 9 -4.64 -11.28 -7.59
CA PRO A 9 -5.87 -12.05 -7.78
C PRO A 9 -6.41 -11.85 -9.20
N LYS A 10 -6.99 -12.90 -9.80
CA LYS A 10 -7.32 -12.90 -11.24
C LYS A 10 -8.40 -11.87 -11.60
N ASP A 11 -9.45 -11.78 -10.79
CA ASP A 11 -10.61 -10.91 -10.99
C ASP A 11 -11.34 -10.72 -9.64
N GLY A 12 -12.45 -9.98 -9.66
CA GLY A 12 -13.31 -9.79 -8.50
C GLY A 12 -12.75 -8.84 -7.44
N TYR A 13 -13.38 -8.86 -6.26
CA TYR A 13 -13.13 -7.87 -5.22
C TYR A 13 -11.78 -8.01 -4.55
N ASP A 14 -11.26 -9.24 -4.45
CA ASP A 14 -9.92 -9.46 -3.90
C ASP A 14 -8.86 -8.78 -4.77
N ARG A 15 -9.06 -8.76 -6.10
CA ARG A 15 -8.21 -8.01 -7.03
C ARG A 15 -8.35 -6.50 -6.84
N LEU A 16 -9.59 -6.01 -6.72
CA LEU A 16 -9.83 -4.59 -6.48
C LEU A 16 -9.21 -4.12 -5.16
N GLU A 17 -9.39 -4.89 -4.09
CA GLU A 17 -8.82 -4.62 -2.77
C GLU A 17 -7.28 -4.60 -2.82
N TYR A 18 -6.66 -5.54 -3.55
CA TYR A 18 -5.22 -5.56 -3.77
C TYR A 18 -4.72 -4.24 -4.38
N PHE A 19 -5.32 -3.79 -5.48
CA PHE A 19 -4.90 -2.54 -6.13
C PHE A 19 -5.25 -1.28 -5.33
N LEU A 20 -6.37 -1.29 -4.61
CA LEU A 20 -6.71 -0.18 -3.70
C LEU A 20 -5.66 -0.04 -2.59
N LYS A 21 -5.21 -1.14 -1.98
CA LYS A 21 -4.16 -1.11 -0.95
C LYS A 21 -2.84 -0.56 -1.49
N LEU A 22 -2.45 -0.99 -2.69
CA LEU A 22 -1.27 -0.43 -3.37
C LEU A 22 -1.43 1.08 -3.58
N ARG A 23 -2.57 1.50 -4.12
CA ARG A 23 -2.85 2.92 -4.39
C ARG A 23 -2.89 3.77 -3.12
N LEU A 24 -3.48 3.25 -2.06
CA LEU A 24 -3.50 3.94 -0.76
C LEU A 24 -2.10 4.08 -0.16
N ALA A 25 -1.26 3.04 -0.28
CA ALA A 25 0.13 3.13 0.10
C ALA A 25 0.89 4.19 -0.73
N ASP A 26 0.60 4.30 -2.03
CA ASP A 26 1.19 5.34 -2.90
C ASP A 26 0.73 6.75 -2.55
N LEU A 27 -0.53 6.90 -2.14
CA LEU A 27 -1.13 8.17 -1.72
C LEU A 27 -0.79 8.53 -0.26
N GLY A 28 -0.22 7.59 0.50
CA GLY A 28 0.03 7.76 1.93
C GLY A 28 -1.25 7.88 2.75
N MET A 29 -2.34 7.30 2.26
CA MET A 29 -3.66 7.34 2.88
C MET A 29 -4.00 6.00 3.53
N THR A 30 -4.79 6.04 4.60
CA THR A 30 -5.34 4.82 5.20
C THR A 30 -6.67 4.43 4.56
N GLN A 31 -7.12 3.21 4.80
CA GLN A 31 -8.41 2.74 4.32
C GLN A 31 -9.57 3.52 4.97
N GLU A 32 -9.41 3.93 6.22
CA GLU A 32 -10.38 4.75 6.96
C GLU A 32 -10.49 6.15 6.36
N GLU A 33 -9.36 6.76 5.97
CA GLU A 33 -9.35 8.05 5.28
C GLU A 33 -10.03 7.97 3.91
N LEU A 34 -9.86 6.85 3.19
CA LEU A 34 -10.59 6.59 1.94
C LEU A 34 -12.11 6.45 2.19
N ALA A 35 -12.50 5.70 3.23
CA ALA A 35 -13.91 5.53 3.60
C ALA A 35 -14.57 6.86 3.99
N ALA A 36 -13.86 7.72 4.73
CA ALA A 36 -14.32 9.05 5.11
C ALA A 36 -14.57 9.95 3.89
N ARG A 37 -13.85 9.72 2.77
CA ARG A 37 -14.05 10.40 1.49
C ARG A 37 -15.15 9.76 0.62
N GLY A 38 -15.87 8.75 1.12
CA GLY A 38 -16.90 8.04 0.36
C GLY A 38 -16.37 6.88 -0.49
N GLY A 39 -15.11 6.47 -0.28
CA GLY A 39 -14.57 5.23 -0.81
C GLY A 39 -15.09 3.98 -0.09
N PRO A 40 -14.67 2.78 -0.50
CA PRO A 40 -15.13 1.53 0.10
C PRO A 40 -14.60 1.37 1.54
N ASP A 41 -15.51 1.16 2.49
CA ASP A 41 -15.16 0.76 3.86
C ASP A 41 -14.61 -0.69 3.87
N PRO A 42 -13.65 -1.04 4.77
CA PRO A 42 -13.16 -2.41 4.93
C PRO A 42 -14.28 -3.47 5.05
N SER A 43 -15.35 -3.14 5.77
CA SER A 43 -16.53 -3.98 5.96
C SER A 43 -17.37 -4.13 4.68
N THR A 44 -17.34 -3.15 3.78
CA THR A 44 -18.02 -3.19 2.49
C THR A 44 -17.33 -4.18 1.56
N LEU A 45 -16.00 -4.14 1.48
CA LEU A 45 -15.23 -5.11 0.70
C LEU A 45 -15.37 -6.53 1.27
N ALA A 46 -15.32 -6.68 2.60
CA ALA A 46 -15.50 -7.98 3.27
C ALA A 46 -16.91 -8.58 3.05
N LYS A 47 -17.97 -7.77 3.10
CA LYS A 47 -19.36 -8.21 2.87
C LYS A 47 -19.59 -8.68 1.43
N VAL A 48 -18.94 -8.01 0.47
CA VAL A 48 -19.12 -8.31 -0.94
C VAL A 48 -18.28 -9.52 -1.35
N ARG A 49 -17.08 -9.70 -0.78
CA ARG A 49 -16.26 -10.91 -0.92
C ARG A 49 -17.01 -12.20 -0.52
N ASN A 50 -17.80 -12.14 0.55
CA ASN A 50 -18.46 -13.32 1.12
C ASN A 50 -19.80 -13.71 0.42
N ARG A 51 -20.24 -12.98 -0.60
CA ARG A 51 -21.47 -13.31 -1.35
C ARG A 51 -21.17 -13.51 -2.83
N ALA A 52 -20.94 -14.77 -3.21
CA ALA A 52 -20.77 -15.14 -4.61
C ALA A 52 -21.99 -14.69 -5.44
N GLY A 53 -21.74 -13.81 -6.42
CA GLY A 53 -22.64 -13.56 -7.55
C GLY A 53 -23.70 -12.46 -7.44
N GLN A 54 -23.80 -11.66 -6.37
CA GLN A 54 -24.98 -10.78 -6.21
C GLN A 54 -24.79 -9.33 -5.76
N ASN A 55 -23.58 -8.79 -5.60
CA ASN A 55 -23.43 -7.38 -5.17
C ASN A 55 -22.33 -6.62 -5.90
N THR A 56 -22.39 -6.60 -7.24
CA THR A 56 -21.65 -5.59 -8.03
C THR A 56 -22.11 -4.20 -7.59
N PRO A 57 -21.23 -3.35 -7.00
CA PRO A 57 -21.59 -1.98 -6.71
C PRO A 57 -22.14 -1.32 -7.96
N LYS A 58 -23.12 -0.43 -7.79
CA LYS A 58 -23.67 0.31 -8.92
C LYS A 58 -22.53 1.03 -9.64
N ALA A 59 -22.66 1.19 -10.96
CA ALA A 59 -21.65 1.89 -11.76
C ALA A 59 -21.31 3.28 -11.17
N ALA A 60 -22.31 4.01 -10.68
CA ALA A 60 -22.11 5.29 -9.99
C ALA A 60 -21.20 5.19 -8.76
N THR A 61 -21.29 4.10 -7.99
CA THR A 61 -20.45 3.86 -6.82
C THR A 61 -19.00 3.55 -7.22
N LEU A 62 -18.80 2.73 -8.26
CA LEU A 62 -17.46 2.44 -8.78
C LEU A 62 -16.78 3.69 -9.31
N LEU A 63 -17.53 4.53 -10.03
CA LEU A 63 -17.03 5.81 -10.54
C LEU A 63 -16.64 6.76 -9.41
N ASN A 64 -17.44 6.84 -8.34
CA ASN A 64 -17.08 7.63 -7.17
C ASN A 64 -15.78 7.12 -6.53
N TRP A 65 -15.59 5.81 -6.46
CA TRP A 65 -14.36 5.24 -5.92
C TRP A 65 -13.14 5.56 -6.79
N ASP A 66 -13.28 5.49 -8.12
CA ASP A 66 -12.23 5.93 -9.06
C ASP A 66 -11.82 7.37 -8.76
N ASP A 67 -12.79 8.27 -8.60
CA ASP A 67 -12.55 9.69 -8.31
C ASP A 67 -11.79 9.89 -6.97
N GLN A 68 -12.13 9.14 -5.91
CA GLN A 68 -11.49 9.28 -4.59
C GLN A 68 -10.03 8.84 -4.55
N VAL A 69 -9.64 7.88 -5.41
CA VAL A 69 -8.26 7.36 -5.47
C VAL A 69 -7.47 7.90 -6.67
N GLY A 70 -8.07 8.81 -7.44
CA GLY A 70 -7.43 9.44 -8.61
C GLY A 70 -7.18 8.45 -9.74
N TRP A 71 -8.08 7.51 -9.95
CA TRP A 71 -8.09 6.59 -11.08
C TRP A 71 -8.99 7.09 -12.21
N GLU A 72 -8.71 6.68 -13.45
CA GLU A 72 -9.58 6.93 -14.57
C GLU A 72 -10.94 6.30 -14.30
N ARG A 73 -12.01 7.05 -14.61
CA ARG A 73 -13.39 6.58 -14.47
C ARG A 73 -13.58 5.26 -15.23
N GLY A 74 -13.98 4.21 -14.52
CA GLY A 74 -14.09 2.84 -15.01
C GLY A 74 -12.96 1.91 -14.56
N SER A 75 -11.90 2.43 -13.92
CA SER A 75 -10.76 1.63 -13.47
C SER A 75 -11.14 0.59 -12.42
N CYS A 76 -11.99 0.94 -11.46
CA CYS A 76 -12.54 -0.02 -10.49
C CYS A 76 -13.29 -1.14 -11.19
N ALA A 77 -14.08 -0.81 -12.24
CA ALA A 77 -14.85 -1.81 -12.97
C ALA A 77 -13.97 -2.76 -13.78
N VAL A 78 -12.98 -2.26 -14.51
CA VAL A 78 -12.06 -3.14 -15.27
C VAL A 78 -11.17 -3.97 -14.32
N THR A 79 -10.83 -3.43 -13.15
CA THR A 79 -10.11 -4.19 -12.12
C THR A 79 -10.94 -5.36 -11.60
N LEU A 80 -12.24 -5.16 -11.37
CA LEU A 80 -13.14 -6.28 -11.03
C LEU A 80 -13.23 -7.33 -12.13
N LEU A 81 -13.02 -6.96 -13.39
CA LEU A 81 -13.01 -7.87 -14.55
C LEU A 81 -11.66 -8.53 -14.81
N GLY A 82 -10.63 -8.21 -14.03
CA GLY A 82 -9.30 -8.80 -14.13
C GLY A 82 -8.27 -7.96 -14.88
N ASP A 83 -8.62 -6.76 -15.33
CA ASP A 83 -7.66 -5.81 -15.89
C ASP A 83 -6.95 -5.02 -14.76
N THR A 84 -6.09 -4.07 -15.13
CA THR A 84 -5.31 -3.22 -14.22
C THR A 84 -5.90 -1.81 -14.20
N PRO A 85 -6.07 -1.18 -13.02
CA PRO A 85 -6.60 0.17 -12.94
C PRO A 85 -5.64 1.17 -13.59
N ARG A 86 -6.21 2.22 -14.18
CA ARG A 86 -5.44 3.30 -14.80
C ARG A 86 -5.53 4.53 -13.93
N GLU A 87 -4.41 5.18 -13.72
CA GLU A 87 -4.42 6.48 -13.05
C GLU A 87 -4.80 7.55 -14.06
N VAL A 88 -5.63 8.53 -13.67
CA VAL A 88 -5.81 9.72 -14.52
C VAL A 88 -4.44 10.36 -14.68
N GLY A 89 -3.83 10.21 -15.85
CA GLY A 89 -2.46 10.65 -16.10
C GLY A 89 -2.26 12.12 -15.75
N VAL A 90 -1.19 12.39 -14.99
CA VAL A 90 -0.76 13.68 -14.40
C VAL A 90 -1.93 14.45 -13.79
N ILE A 91 -1.97 14.55 -12.45
CA ILE A 91 -2.80 15.51 -11.75
C ILE A 91 -2.51 16.92 -12.32
N THR A 92 -3.32 17.38 -13.27
CA THR A 92 -3.49 18.80 -13.57
C THR A 92 -4.64 19.28 -12.71
N THR A 93 -4.35 19.56 -11.44
CA THR A 93 -5.19 20.44 -10.62
C THR A 93 -4.97 21.85 -11.14
N GLY A 94 -5.53 22.25 -12.29
CA GLY A 94 -5.36 23.61 -12.82
C GLY A 94 -3.92 24.16 -12.78
N GLY A 95 -2.93 23.27 -12.90
CA GLY A 95 -1.53 23.54 -12.60
C GLY A 95 -0.74 22.28 -12.92
N GLN A 96 0.21 22.41 -13.85
CA GLN A 96 1.07 21.31 -14.30
C GLN A 96 1.91 20.78 -13.14
N ILE A 97 1.70 19.53 -12.75
CA ILE A 97 2.66 18.82 -11.92
C ILE A 97 3.87 18.47 -12.79
N THR A 98 4.92 19.28 -12.65
CA THR A 98 6.22 19.12 -13.30
C THR A 98 6.94 17.90 -12.72
N ALA A 99 7.85 17.29 -13.50
CA ALA A 99 8.67 16.12 -13.13
C ALA A 99 9.30 16.18 -11.72
N ASN A 100 9.45 17.39 -11.16
CA ASN A 100 9.87 17.65 -9.79
C ASN A 100 9.01 17.00 -8.70
N GLU A 101 7.69 16.86 -8.87
CA GLU A 101 6.90 16.24 -7.79
C GLU A 101 7.06 14.73 -7.73
N LYS A 102 7.22 14.07 -8.87
CA LYS A 102 7.59 12.65 -8.92
C LYS A 102 8.96 12.43 -8.27
N LEU A 103 9.92 13.33 -8.54
CA LEU A 103 11.22 13.32 -7.86
C LEU A 103 11.08 13.53 -6.35
N VAL A 104 10.28 14.50 -5.91
CA VAL A 104 10.03 14.73 -4.46
C VAL A 104 9.39 13.51 -3.80
N ARG A 105 8.48 12.80 -4.49
CA ARG A 105 7.89 11.54 -3.99
C ARG A 105 8.94 10.43 -3.87
N LEU A 106 9.77 10.25 -4.88
CA LEU A 106 10.86 9.26 -4.86
C LEU A 106 11.89 9.59 -3.77
N LEU A 107 12.22 10.87 -3.57
CA LEU A 107 13.11 11.32 -2.49
C LEU A 107 12.52 11.03 -1.10
N ARG A 108 11.20 11.24 -0.91
CA ARG A 108 10.52 10.87 0.35
C ARG A 108 10.50 9.36 0.56
N GLN A 109 10.27 8.58 -0.50
CA GLN A 109 10.29 7.12 -0.43
C GLN A 109 11.70 6.61 -0.07
N ALA A 110 12.73 7.14 -0.73
CA ALA A 110 14.12 6.85 -0.41
C ALA A 110 14.47 7.25 1.03
N GLY A 111 14.00 8.42 1.48
CA GLY A 111 14.18 8.88 2.87
C GLY A 111 13.54 7.93 3.89
N ARG A 112 12.31 7.48 3.67
CA ARG A 112 11.65 6.48 4.54
C ARG A 112 12.41 5.16 4.56
N ALA A 113 12.83 4.66 3.40
CA ALA A 113 13.61 3.43 3.30
C ALA A 113 14.95 3.56 4.04
N ASN A 114 15.62 4.70 3.90
CA ASN A 114 16.89 4.98 4.57
C ASN A 114 16.72 5.09 6.09
N ASN A 115 15.67 5.77 6.57
CA ASN A 115 15.36 5.86 8.00
C ASN A 115 15.09 4.48 8.60
N LYS A 116 14.35 3.63 7.88
CA LYS A 116 14.10 2.24 8.30
C LYS A 116 15.39 1.42 8.35
N MET A 117 16.27 1.57 7.36
CA MET A 117 17.56 0.88 7.32
C MET A 117 18.49 1.36 8.44
N SER A 118 18.54 2.66 8.69
CA SER A 118 19.32 3.26 9.79
C SER A 118 18.85 2.72 11.15
N ALA A 119 17.54 2.71 11.40
CA ALA A 119 16.98 2.13 12.62
C ALA A 119 17.33 0.63 12.77
N ALA A 120 17.29 -0.13 11.69
CA ALA A 120 17.68 -1.54 11.69
C ALA A 120 19.17 -1.73 11.99
N LEU A 121 20.04 -0.89 11.42
CA LEU A 121 21.49 -0.94 11.68
C LEU A 121 21.81 -0.60 13.13
N THR A 122 21.20 0.45 13.70
CA THR A 122 21.35 0.80 15.12
C THR A 122 20.93 -0.34 16.04
N THR A 123 19.83 -1.01 15.70
CA THR A 123 19.35 -2.18 16.46
C THR A 123 20.35 -3.33 16.39
N ALA A 124 20.90 -3.61 15.21
CA ALA A 124 21.88 -4.68 15.02
C ALA A 124 23.21 -4.38 15.75
N LEU A 125 23.66 -3.13 15.76
CA LEU A 125 24.85 -2.71 16.50
C LEU A 125 24.66 -2.89 18.01
N ALA A 126 23.51 -2.47 18.55
CA ALA A 126 23.19 -2.66 19.96
C ALA A 126 23.18 -4.15 20.36
N GLU A 127 22.68 -5.02 19.49
CA GLU A 127 22.70 -6.46 19.73
C GLU A 127 24.13 -7.03 19.69
N ASN A 128 24.97 -6.59 18.74
CA ASN A 128 26.38 -6.99 18.71
C ASN A 128 27.13 -6.58 19.98
N GLU A 129 26.90 -5.36 20.49
CA GLU A 129 27.48 -4.91 21.76
C GLU A 129 27.00 -5.76 22.95
N ARG A 130 25.74 -6.20 22.92
CA ARG A 130 25.18 -7.09 23.94
C ARG A 130 25.85 -8.45 23.90
N LEU A 131 25.97 -9.06 22.73
CA LEU A 131 26.64 -10.35 22.54
C LEU A 131 28.10 -10.29 22.96
N THR A 132 28.80 -9.20 22.62
CA THR A 132 30.19 -8.98 23.02
C THR A 132 30.35 -8.93 24.54
N ARG A 133 29.45 -8.22 25.24
CA ARG A 133 29.41 -8.20 26.71
C ARG A 133 29.13 -9.57 27.32
N GLN A 134 28.23 -10.35 26.72
CA GLN A 134 27.93 -11.72 27.17
C GLN A 134 29.13 -12.65 27.02
N ILE A 135 29.82 -12.58 25.88
CA ILE A 135 31.05 -13.36 25.64
C ILE A 135 32.11 -12.99 26.66
N GLN A 136 32.33 -11.70 26.91
CA GLN A 136 33.33 -11.25 27.90
C GLN A 136 32.98 -11.74 29.31
N ALA A 137 31.72 -11.62 29.74
CA ALA A 137 31.29 -12.13 31.03
C ALA A 137 31.48 -13.65 31.16
N ALA A 138 31.16 -14.42 30.12
CA ALA A 138 31.39 -15.86 30.10
C ALA A 138 32.89 -16.22 30.18
N LEU A 139 33.75 -15.48 29.47
CA LEU A 139 35.20 -15.66 29.56
C LEU A 139 35.75 -15.35 30.96
N ASP A 140 35.22 -14.33 31.63
CA ASP A 140 35.66 -13.97 32.98
C ASP A 140 35.18 -14.98 34.03
N THR A 141 34.07 -15.69 33.81
CA THR A 141 33.65 -16.82 34.69
C THR A 141 34.51 -18.08 34.55
N LEU A 142 35.32 -18.19 33.50
CA LEU A 142 36.19 -19.35 33.26
C LEU A 142 37.62 -19.17 33.82
N LYS A 143 37.97 -17.98 34.30
CA LYS A 143 39.24 -17.67 34.96
C LYS A 143 39.14 -17.84 36.46
#